data_AF-A0A7K4CTW8-F1
#
_entry.id   AF-A0A7K4CTW8-F1
#
_cell.length_a   1.000
_cell.length_b   1.000
_cell.length_c   1.000
_cell.angle_alpha   90.00
_cell.angle_beta   90.00
_cell.angle_gamma   90.00
#
_symmetry.space_group_name_H-M   'P 1'
#
loop_
_entity.id
_entity.type
_entity.pdbx_description
1 polymer ?
#
loop_
_entity_poly.entity_id
_entity_poly.type
_entity_poly.pdbx_seq_one_letter_code
_entity_poly.pdbx_strand_id
1 'polypeptide(L)' 'MEKPTVVHDIVQDTQFKAIKVSKRQTVAELLKELNLEDAFLAVLVDGAKADLNDEINENQKIIILPKIAGG' A
#
# COMPACT_ATOMS: atom_id res chain seq x y z
N MET A 1 11.52 17.20 -19.32
CA MET A 1 11.23 16.83 -17.93
C MET A 1 10.14 15.76 -17.98
N GLU A 2 10.55 14.50 -18.06
CA GLU A 2 9.63 13.37 -18.13
C GLU A 2 9.06 13.15 -16.73
N LYS A 3 7.73 13.22 -16.59
CA LYS A 3 7.05 12.95 -15.32
C LYS A 3 7.32 11.49 -14.95
N PRO A 4 7.68 11.17 -13.69
CA PRO A 4 7.86 9.79 -13.27
C PRO A 4 6.50 9.08 -13.37
N THR A 5 6.38 8.17 -14.33
CA THR A 5 5.22 7.30 -14.51
C THR A 5 5.28 6.23 -13.43
N VAL A 6 4.40 6.33 -12.43
CA VAL A 6 4.23 5.30 -11.40
C VAL A 6 3.54 4.10 -12.03
N VAL A 7 4.31 3.06 -12.36
CA VAL A 7 3.80 1.79 -12.86
C VAL A 7 3.28 0.95 -11.68
N HIS A 8 2.00 1.07 -11.40
CA HIS A 8 1.34 0.17 -10.45
C HIS A 8 1.06 -1.17 -11.15
N ASP A 9 1.93 -2.16 -10.93
CA ASP A 9 1.60 -3.55 -11.25
C ASP A 9 0.61 -4.05 -10.19
N ILE A 10 -0.67 -3.73 -10.39
CA ILE A 10 -1.75 -4.14 -9.48
C ILE A 10 -2.09 -5.58 -9.86
N VAL A 11 -1.52 -6.55 -9.15
CA VAL A 11 -2.05 -7.90 -9.15
C VAL A 11 -3.36 -7.84 -8.35
N GLN A 12 -4.50 -7.74 -9.05
CA GLN A 12 -5.83 -7.88 -8.47
C GLN A 12 -6.08 -9.36 -8.19
N ASP A 13 -5.62 -9.83 -7.05
CA ASP A 13 -6.24 -11.00 -6.41
C ASP A 13 -7.40 -10.47 -5.57
N THR A 14 -8.56 -11.14 -5.59
CA THR A 14 -9.83 -10.64 -5.01
C THR A 14 -9.78 -10.39 -3.50
N GLN A 15 -8.65 -10.66 -2.86
CA GLN A 15 -8.45 -10.68 -1.41
C GLN A 15 -7.43 -9.66 -0.88
N PHE A 16 -6.50 -9.15 -1.70
CA PHE A 16 -5.49 -8.17 -1.26
C PHE A 16 -4.86 -7.41 -2.44
N LYS A 17 -4.38 -6.19 -2.17
CA LYS A 17 -3.67 -5.37 -3.17
C LYS A 17 -2.17 -5.36 -2.86
N ALA A 18 -1.37 -5.88 -3.79
CA ALA A 18 0.09 -5.83 -3.71
C ALA A 18 0.61 -4.60 -4.49
N ILE A 19 1.49 -3.82 -3.88
CA ILE A 19 2.00 -2.57 -4.47
C ILE A 19 3.51 -2.50 -4.29
N LYS A 20 4.20 -2.07 -5.36
CA LYS A 20 5.62 -1.71 -5.34
C LYS A 20 5.76 -0.20 -5.14
N VAL A 21 6.48 0.18 -4.10
CA VAL A 21 6.75 1.58 -3.76
C VAL A 21 7.88 2.10 -4.65
N SER A 22 7.68 3.29 -5.24
CA SER A 22 8.63 3.95 -6.17
C SER A 22 9.26 5.23 -5.59
N LYS A 23 8.94 5.59 -4.35
CA LYS A 23 9.54 6.71 -3.62
C LYS A 23 9.41 6.47 -2.12
N ARG A 24 10.34 6.99 -1.33
CA ARG A 24 10.21 6.98 0.13
C ARG A 24 9.00 7.81 0.55
N GLN A 25 8.11 7.22 1.32
CA GLN A 25 6.93 7.87 1.89
C GLN A 25 6.46 7.11 3.13
N THR A 26 5.45 7.61 3.81
CA THR A 26 4.81 6.89 4.93
C THR A 26 3.70 5.97 4.44
N VAL A 27 3.31 5.00 5.28
CA VAL A 27 2.13 4.17 5.04
C VAL A 27 0.87 5.03 4.87
N ALA A 28 0.70 6.08 5.69
CA ALA A 28 -0.41 7.02 5.58
C ALA A 28 -0.47 7.71 4.21
N GLU A 29 0.66 8.22 3.72
CA GLU A 29 0.74 8.85 2.40
C GLU A 29 0.39 7.87 1.29
N LEU A 30 0.89 6.64 1.35
CA LEU A 30 0.53 5.61 0.37
C LEU A 30 -0.98 5.31 0.38
N LEU A 31 -1.59 5.16 1.55
CA LEU A 31 -3.02 4.89 1.66
C LEU A 31 -3.87 6.03 1.10
N LYS A 32 -3.44 7.27 1.33
CA LYS A 32 -4.07 8.48 0.78
C LYS A 32 -3.96 8.55 -0.74
N GLU A 33 -2.79 8.26 -1.30
CA GLU A 33 -2.60 8.19 -2.76
C GLU A 33 -3.52 7.16 -3.43
N LEU A 34 -3.82 6.09 -2.71
CA LEU A 34 -4.67 5.00 -3.19
C LEU A 34 -6.15 5.17 -2.84
N ASN A 35 -6.50 6.22 -2.08
CA ASN A 35 -7.84 6.47 -1.57
C ASN A 35 -8.38 5.28 -0.73
N LEU A 36 -7.51 4.72 0.11
CA LEU A 36 -7.79 3.56 0.96
C LEU A 36 -7.78 3.91 2.45
N GLU A 37 -7.71 5.18 2.83
CA GLU A 37 -7.56 5.67 4.22
C GLU A 37 -8.60 5.10 5.19
N ASP A 38 -9.81 4.77 4.74
CA ASP A 38 -10.88 4.21 5.57
C ASP A 38 -11.27 2.77 5.18
N ALA A 39 -10.63 2.22 4.14
CA ALA A 39 -11.01 0.97 3.48
C ALA A 39 -10.02 -0.18 3.73
N PHE A 40 -9.17 -0.07 4.74
CA PHE A 40 -8.15 -1.08 5.08
C PHE A 40 -8.31 -1.61 6.51
N LEU A 41 -7.94 -2.88 6.70
CA LEU A 41 -7.83 -3.53 8.01
C LEU A 41 -6.42 -3.40 8.56
N ALA A 42 -5.43 -3.68 7.72
CA ALA A 42 -4.02 -3.66 8.08
C ALA A 42 -3.16 -3.48 6.82
N VAL A 43 -1.98 -2.89 7.01
CA VAL A 43 -0.93 -2.81 6.00
C VAL A 43 0.23 -3.68 6.46
N LEU A 44 0.72 -4.53 5.55
CA LEU A 44 1.91 -5.33 5.77
C LEU A 44 3.04 -4.82 4.88
N VAL A 45 4.20 -4.54 5.47
CA VAL A 45 5.45 -4.16 4.81
C VAL A 45 6.41 -5.33 4.97
N ASP A 46 6.82 -5.94 3.87
CA ASP A 46 7.70 -7.12 3.85
C ASP A 46 7.21 -8.29 4.73
N GLY A 47 5.88 -8.38 4.92
CA GLY A 47 5.21 -9.40 5.73
C GLY A 47 4.99 -9.04 7.20
N ALA A 48 5.52 -7.91 7.68
CA ALA A 48 5.27 -7.39 9.03
C ALA A 48 4.19 -6.32 9.03
N LYS A 49 3.35 -6.26 10.08
CA LYS A 49 2.36 -5.19 10.23
C LYS A 49 3.08 -3.85 10.42
N ALA A 50 2.66 -2.84 9.68
CA ALA A 50 3.18 -1.48 9.77
C ALA A 50 2.13 -0.51 10.28
N ASP A 51 2.59 0.50 10.99
CA ASP A 51 1.79 1.63 11.45
C ASP A 51 1.73 2.73 10.39
N LEU A 52 0.74 3.61 10.51
CA LEU A 52 0.52 4.71 9.55
C LEU A 52 1.72 5.65 9.41
N ASN A 53 2.51 5.79 10.47
CA ASN A 53 3.69 6.65 10.50
C ASN A 53 4.97 5.94 10.05
N ASP A 54 4.93 4.63 9.80
CA ASP A 54 6.10 3.89 9.36
C ASP A 54 6.51 4.34 7.96
N GLU A 55 7.81 4.52 7.78
CA GLU A 55 8.39 4.85 6.49
C GLU A 55 8.53 3.59 5.63
N ILE A 56 8.05 3.68 4.41
CA ILE A 56 8.20 2.67 3.36
C ILE A 56 9.17 3.17 2.30
N ASN A 57 10.06 2.30 1.89
CA ASN A 57 11.12 2.56 0.93
C ASN A 57 10.84 1.90 -0.41
N GLU A 58 11.57 2.38 -1.42
CA GLU A 58 11.62 1.76 -2.73
C GLU A 58 12.02 0.29 -2.61
N ASN A 59 11.33 -0.58 -3.36
CA ASN A 59 11.49 -2.05 -3.38
C ASN A 59 10.84 -2.85 -2.22
N GLN A 60 10.25 -2.21 -1.22
CA GLN A 60 9.52 -2.94 -0.19
C GLN A 60 8.20 -3.49 -0.74
N LYS A 61 7.84 -4.69 -0.30
CA LYS A 61 6.58 -5.34 -0.69
C LYS A 61 5.48 -4.88 0.25
N ILE A 62 4.51 -4.15 -0.30
CA ILE A 62 3.34 -3.70 0.46
C ILE A 62 2.14 -4.56 0.14
N ILE A 63 1.49 -5.09 1.18
CA ILE A 63 0.22 -5.81 1.08
C ILE A 63 -0.80 -5.03 1.92
N ILE A 64 -1.86 -4.57 1.27
CA ILE A 64 -2.98 -3.91 1.95
C ILE A 64 -4.11 -4.91 2.08
N LEU A 65 -4.49 -5.21 3.32
CA LEU A 65 -5.63 -6.05 3.63
C LEU A 65 -6.88 -5.16 3.72
N PRO A 66 -7.94 -5.42 2.93
CA PRO A 66 -9.17 -4.66 3.00
C PRO A 66 -9.91 -4.93 4.32
N LYS A 67 -10.70 -3.96 4.77
CA LYS A 67 -11.60 -4.15 5.91
C LYS A 67 -12.72 -5.11 5.51
N ILE A 68 -12.62 -6.37 5.92
CA ILE A 68 -13.68 -7.35 5.70
C ILE A 68 -14.78 -7.06 6.72
N ALA A 69 -15.89 -6.49 6.27
CA ALA A 69 -17.12 -6.46 7.04
C ALA A 69 -17.67 -7.90 7.08
N GLY A 70 -17.14 -8.71 8.00
CA GLY A 70 -17.77 -9.98 8.36
C GLY A 70 -19.15 -9.70 8.95
N GLY A 71 -20.17 -10.39 8.45
CA GLY A 71 -21.54 -10.31 8.95
C GLY A 71 -21.69 -10.78 10.40
#